data_AF-A0A1Q4YNF9-F1
#
_entry.id   AF-A0A1Q4YNF9-F1
#
_cell.length_a   1.000
_cell.length_b   1.000
_cell.length_c   1.000
_cell.angle_alpha   90.00
_cell.angle_beta   90.00
_cell.angle_gamma   90.00
#
_symmetry.space_group_name_H-M   'P 1'
#
loop_
_entity.id
_entity.type
_entity.pdbx_description
1 polymer ?
#
loop_
_entity_poly.entity_id
_entity_poly.type
_entity_poly.pdbx_seq_one_letter_code
_entity_poly.pdbx_strand_id
1 'polypeptide(L)'
;MARSWKDVKADKARRDQAAGRDMELAREEARNRTQAYVLGFRLAQLREQQGLSQSEVAARMGISQPRVSQLERGDVDQMVVDTLERYITALGGRLRVVADFDDHDVVVSTSEIDRTTVTA
;
A
#
# COMPACT_ATOMS: atom_id res chain seq x y z
N MET A 1 -33.88 10.27 32.83
CA MET A 1 -33.80 10.85 31.48
C MET A 1 -32.65 10.19 30.74
N ALA A 2 -32.89 9.65 29.54
CA ALA A 2 -31.85 8.97 28.76
C ALA A 2 -30.86 10.00 28.17
N ARG A 3 -29.55 9.71 28.22
CA ARG A 3 -28.52 10.59 27.64
C ARG A 3 -28.69 10.64 26.13
N SER A 4 -28.58 11.84 25.55
CA SER A 4 -28.59 12.01 24.10
C SER A 4 -27.34 11.39 23.49
N TRP A 5 -27.49 10.81 22.30
CA TRP A 5 -26.36 10.29 21.51
C TRP A 5 -25.27 11.35 21.28
N LYS A 6 -25.66 12.63 21.18
CA LYS A 6 -24.74 13.77 21.05
C LYS A 6 -23.86 13.94 22.30
N ASP A 7 -24.43 13.75 23.49
CA ASP A 7 -23.72 13.86 24.77
C ASP A 7 -22.76 12.69 24.96
N VAL A 8 -23.18 11.48 24.59
CA VAL A 8 -22.34 10.28 24.61
C VAL A 8 -21.12 10.45 23.70
N LYS A 9 -21.30 11.01 22.50
CA LYS A 9 -20.21 11.25 21.56
C LYS A 9 -19.23 12.32 22.07
N ALA A 10 -19.73 13.40 22.66
CA ALA A 10 -18.90 14.44 23.26
C ALA A 10 -18.10 13.92 24.47
N ASP A 11 -18.73 13.08 25.30
CA ASP A 11 -18.10 12.46 26.46
C ASP A 11 -17.02 11.44 26.07
N LYS A 12 -17.26 10.68 25.00
CA LYS A 12 -16.25 9.80 24.40
C LYS A 12 -15.06 10.59 23.86
N ALA A 13 -15.31 11.64 23.08
CA ALA A 13 -14.24 12.47 22.52
C ALA A 13 -13.35 13.09 23.60
N ARG A 14 -13.92 13.59 24.70
CA ARG A 14 -13.16 14.08 25.85
C ARG A 14 -12.31 12.99 26.49
N ARG A 15 -12.84 11.77 26.67
CA ARG A 15 -12.08 10.63 27.21
C ARG A 15 -10.96 10.19 26.28
N ASP A 16 -11.20 10.17 24.97
CA ASP A 16 -10.18 9.84 23.96
C ASP A 16 -9.04 10.87 24.02
N GLN A 17 -9.36 12.16 24.07
CA GLN A 17 -8.38 13.24 24.18
C GLN A 17 -7.59 13.20 25.51
N ALA A 18 -8.28 12.97 26.64
CA ALA A 18 -7.63 12.84 27.96
C ALA A 18 -6.75 11.59 28.08
N ALA A 19 -7.05 10.54 27.32
CA ALA A 19 -6.25 9.32 27.24
C ALA A 19 -5.11 9.40 26.19
N GLY A 20 -4.93 10.55 25.52
CA GLY A 20 -3.92 10.73 24.48
C GLY A 20 -4.16 9.91 23.22
N ARG A 21 -5.39 9.45 22.97
CA ARG A 21 -5.73 8.71 21.75
C ARG A 21 -5.87 9.67 20.58
N ASP A 22 -4.94 9.59 19.64
CA ASP A 22 -5.08 10.26 18.35
C ASP A 22 -6.01 9.45 17.43
N MET A 23 -7.29 9.84 17.45
CA MET A 23 -8.33 9.20 16.64
C MET A 23 -8.16 9.46 15.15
N GLU A 24 -7.47 10.54 14.74
CA GLU A 24 -7.25 10.82 13.33
C GLU A 24 -6.11 9.96 12.80
N LEU A 25 -5.00 9.88 13.53
CA LEU A 25 -3.92 8.94 13.23
C LEU A 25 -4.44 7.50 13.16
N ALA A 26 -5.27 7.08 14.12
CA ALA A 26 -5.86 5.74 14.12
C ALA A 26 -6.75 5.47 12.89
N ARG A 27 -7.47 6.49 12.39
CA ARG A 27 -8.26 6.39 11.16
C ARG A 27 -7.37 6.32 9.93
N GLU A 28 -6.31 7.13 9.88
CA GLU A 28 -5.35 7.13 8.79
C GLU A 28 -4.65 5.78 8.67
N GLU A 29 -4.14 5.24 9.77
CA GLU A 29 -3.57 3.89 9.79
C GLU A 29 -4.58 2.81 9.34
N ALA A 30 -5.84 2.92 9.76
CA ALA A 30 -6.88 1.98 9.34
C ALA A 30 -7.16 2.07 7.83
N ARG A 31 -7.17 3.29 7.27
CA ARG A 31 -7.28 3.53 5.82
C ARG A 31 -6.10 2.91 5.08
N ASN A 32 -4.87 3.20 5.51
CA ASN A 32 -3.65 2.71 4.90
C ASN A 32 -3.59 1.17 4.92
N ARG A 33 -3.92 0.54 6.06
CA ARG A 33 -4.01 -0.93 6.18
C ARG A 33 -5.03 -1.53 5.21
N THR A 34 -6.20 -0.89 5.07
CA THR A 34 -7.24 -1.36 4.16
C THR A 34 -6.79 -1.27 2.70
N GLN A 35 -6.16 -0.15 2.32
CA GLN A 35 -5.62 0.04 0.97
C GLN A 35 -4.51 -0.98 0.65
N ALA A 36 -3.58 -1.19 1.58
CA ALA A 36 -2.52 -2.18 1.42
C ALA A 36 -3.08 -3.60 1.29
N TYR A 37 -4.08 -3.98 2.09
CA TYR A 37 -4.76 -5.27 1.97
C TYR A 37 -5.40 -5.46 0.58
N VAL A 38 -6.13 -4.45 0.09
CA VAL A 38 -6.78 -4.51 -1.24
C VAL A 38 -5.74 -4.64 -2.35
N LEU A 39 -4.64 -3.88 -2.27
CA LEU A 39 -3.56 -3.96 -3.24
C LEU A 39 -2.87 -5.34 -3.21
N GLY A 40 -2.50 -5.82 -2.02
CA GLY A 40 -1.88 -7.14 -1.85
C GLY A 40 -2.73 -8.27 -2.41
N PHE A 41 -4.04 -8.24 -2.14
CA PHE A 41 -4.99 -9.18 -2.72
C PHE A 41 -5.01 -9.14 -4.25
N ARG A 42 -5.02 -7.94 -4.85
CA ARG A 42 -4.97 -7.79 -6.32
C ARG A 42 -3.67 -8.33 -6.91
N LEU A 43 -2.53 -8.15 -6.24
CA LEU A 43 -1.25 -8.72 -6.68
C LEU A 43 -1.30 -10.24 -6.70
N ALA A 44 -1.85 -10.86 -5.65
CA ALA A 44 -2.04 -12.31 -5.59
C ALA A 44 -2.91 -12.82 -6.76
N GLN A 45 -4.01 -12.12 -7.06
CA GLN A 45 -4.87 -12.45 -8.20
C GLN A 45 -4.14 -12.36 -9.53
N LEU A 46 -3.34 -11.30 -9.74
CA LEU A 46 -2.53 -11.13 -10.96
C LEU A 46 -1.53 -12.27 -11.11
N ARG A 47 -0.85 -12.65 -10.02
CA ARG A 47 0.07 -13.80 -10.01
C ARG A 47 -0.64 -15.10 -10.40
N GLU A 48 -1.81 -15.36 -9.81
CA GLU A 48 -2.61 -16.55 -10.10
C GLU A 48 -3.07 -16.60 -11.56
N GLN A 49 -3.42 -15.45 -12.15
CA GLN A 49 -3.74 -15.35 -13.58
C GLN A 49 -2.55 -15.67 -14.49
N GLN A 50 -1.32 -15.45 -14.03
CA GLN A 50 -0.10 -15.88 -14.73
C GLN A 50 0.26 -17.34 -14.47
N GLY A 51 -0.50 -18.07 -13.66
CA GLY A 51 -0.24 -19.48 -13.33
C GLY A 51 0.99 -19.69 -12.45
N LEU A 52 1.43 -18.67 -11.70
CA LEU A 52 2.64 -18.71 -10.89
C LEU A 52 2.32 -18.93 -9.40
N SER A 53 3.17 -19.68 -8.72
CA SER A 53 3.21 -19.77 -7.26
C SER A 53 3.98 -18.59 -6.64
N GLN A 54 3.77 -18.35 -5.36
CA GLN A 54 4.54 -17.33 -4.62
C GLN A 54 6.05 -17.63 -4.63
N SER A 55 6.44 -18.91 -4.60
CA SER A 55 7.85 -19.32 -4.66
C SER A 55 8.49 -19.02 -6.01
N GLU A 56 7.77 -19.19 -7.11
CA GLU A 56 8.27 -18.86 -8.45
C GLU A 56 8.46 -17.35 -8.62
N VAL A 57 7.50 -16.55 -8.16
CA VAL A 57 7.64 -15.09 -8.16
C VAL A 57 8.81 -14.66 -7.26
N ALA A 58 8.94 -15.23 -6.07
CA ALA A 58 10.04 -14.96 -5.16
C ALA A 58 11.41 -15.28 -5.79
N ALA A 59 11.52 -16.42 -6.47
CA ALA A 59 12.73 -16.81 -7.19
C ALA A 59 13.07 -15.83 -8.33
N ARG A 60 12.07 -15.41 -9.13
CA ARG A 60 12.25 -14.40 -10.19
C ARG A 60 12.67 -13.03 -9.64
N MET A 61 12.15 -12.67 -8.46
CA MET A 61 12.50 -11.43 -7.78
C MET A 61 13.83 -11.51 -7.02
N GLY A 62 14.39 -12.70 -6.77
CA GLY A 62 15.58 -12.88 -5.93
C GLY A 62 15.33 -12.56 -4.44
N ILE A 63 14.12 -12.84 -3.94
CA ILE A 63 13.75 -12.65 -2.53
C ILE A 63 13.17 -13.92 -1.93
N SER A 64 12.88 -13.92 -0.63
CA SER A 64 12.26 -15.05 0.04
C SER A 64 10.75 -15.14 -0.27
N GLN A 65 10.20 -16.36 -0.33
CA GLN A 65 8.75 -16.56 -0.48
C GLN A 65 7.93 -15.92 0.65
N PRO A 66 8.34 -15.93 1.93
CA PRO A 66 7.63 -15.21 2.98
C PRO A 66 7.51 -13.71 2.71
N ARG A 67 8.49 -13.09 2.05
CA ARG A 67 8.43 -11.67 1.67
C ARG A 67 7.38 -11.42 0.59
N VAL A 68 7.25 -12.32 -0.39
CA VAL A 68 6.13 -12.30 -1.36
C VAL A 68 4.78 -12.48 -0.65
N SER A 69 4.70 -13.40 0.32
CA SER A 69 3.48 -13.61 1.12
C SER A 69 3.09 -12.40 1.97
N GLN A 70 4.05 -11.67 2.55
CA GLN A 70 3.79 -10.43 3.28
C GLN A 70 3.23 -9.34 2.36
N LEU A 71 3.85 -9.16 1.18
CA LEU A 71 3.36 -8.23 0.16
C LEU A 71 1.93 -8.58 -0.25
N GLU A 72 1.64 -9.83 -0.60
CA GLU A 72 0.30 -10.26 -1.03
C GLU A 72 -0.76 -10.19 0.09
N ARG A 73 -0.34 -10.17 1.36
CA ARG A 73 -1.25 -9.97 2.51
C ARG A 73 -1.47 -8.50 2.87
N GLY A 74 -0.82 -7.57 2.18
CA GLY A 74 -0.98 -6.14 2.43
C GLY A 74 -0.15 -5.62 3.59
N ASP A 75 1.02 -6.20 3.85
CA ASP A 75 1.99 -5.63 4.79
C ASP A 75 2.49 -4.28 4.24
N VAL A 76 2.14 -3.20 4.94
CA VAL A 76 2.43 -1.81 4.52
C VAL A 76 3.93 -1.58 4.35
N ASP A 77 4.76 -2.23 5.18
CA ASP A 77 6.22 -2.07 5.13
C ASP A 77 6.83 -2.70 3.87
N GLN A 78 6.10 -3.58 3.19
CA GLN A 78 6.51 -4.19 1.92
C GLN A 78 5.97 -3.41 0.69
N MET A 79 5.02 -2.50 0.87
CA MET A 79 4.31 -1.78 -0.20
C MET A 79 5.10 -0.56 -0.72
N VAL A 80 6.33 -0.80 -1.18
CA VAL A 80 7.18 0.23 -1.78
C VAL A 80 7.22 0.08 -3.30
N VAL A 81 7.31 1.22 -4.02
CA VAL A 81 7.24 1.27 -5.49
C VAL A 81 8.23 0.32 -6.17
N ASP A 82 9.50 0.29 -5.71
CA ASP A 82 10.53 -0.63 -6.24
C ASP A 82 10.13 -2.11 -6.10
N THR A 83 9.53 -2.48 -4.96
CA THR A 83 9.09 -3.86 -4.73
C THR A 83 7.92 -4.22 -5.64
N LEU A 84 6.97 -3.30 -5.82
CA LEU A 84 5.86 -3.46 -6.76
C LEU A 84 6.34 -3.57 -8.21
N GLU A 85 7.31 -2.74 -8.61
CA GLU A 85 7.91 -2.77 -9.94
C GLU A 85 8.56 -4.13 -10.22
N ARG A 86 9.38 -4.62 -9.30
CA ARG A 86 10.02 -5.94 -9.39
C ARG A 86 9.00 -7.07 -9.40
N TYR A 87 7.94 -6.97 -8.61
CA TYR A 87 6.87 -7.96 -8.57
C TYR A 87 6.14 -8.03 -9.92
N ILE A 88 5.69 -6.89 -10.45
CA ILE A 88 5.02 -6.82 -11.76
C ILE A 88 5.96 -7.28 -12.88
N THR A 89 7.25 -6.95 -12.82
CA THR A 89 8.26 -7.43 -13.76
C THR A 89 8.44 -8.95 -13.68
N ALA A 90 8.44 -9.53 -12.48
CA ALA A 90 8.51 -10.98 -12.28
C ALA A 90 7.27 -11.71 -12.85
N LEU A 91 6.12 -11.03 -12.91
CA LEU A 91 4.93 -11.51 -13.61
C LEU A 91 5.00 -11.35 -15.14
N GLY A 92 6.03 -10.70 -15.68
CA GLY A 92 6.17 -10.39 -17.11
C GLY A 92 5.48 -9.10 -17.55
N GLY A 93 5.02 -8.28 -16.60
CA GLY A 93 4.39 -6.99 -16.85
C GLY A 93 5.35 -5.82 -16.75
N ARG A 94 4.80 -4.60 -16.86
CA ARG A 94 5.49 -3.34 -16.60
C ARG A 94 4.63 -2.48 -15.67
N LEU A 95 5.19 -2.05 -14.54
CA LEU A 95 4.50 -1.12 -13.65
C LEU A 95 4.43 0.26 -14.31
N ARG A 96 3.26 0.89 -14.27
CA ARG A 96 3.06 2.30 -14.60
C ARG A 96 2.51 2.98 -13.35
N VAL A 97 3.19 4.01 -12.88
CA VAL A 97 2.70 4.86 -11.80
C VAL A 97 1.95 6.02 -12.44
N VAL A 98 0.75 6.32 -11.93
CA VAL A 98 -0.06 7.43 -12.42
C VAL A 98 -0.16 8.44 -11.29
N ALA A 99 0.24 9.68 -11.57
CA ALA A 99 -0.10 10.83 -10.75
C ALA A 99 -1.49 11.30 -11.21
N ASP A 100 -2.45 11.14 -10.32
CA ASP A 100 -3.85 11.54 -10.50
C ASP A 100 -4.03 12.98 -9.98
N PHE A 101 -4.38 13.89 -10.87
CA PHE A 101 -4.72 15.28 -10.55
C PHE A 101 -6.19 15.53 -10.87
N ASP A 102 -6.80 16.54 -10.22
CA ASP A 102 -8.24 16.82 -10.34
C ASP A 102 -8.74 16.97 -11.80
N ASP A 103 -7.87 17.39 -12.72
CA ASP A 103 -8.19 17.66 -14.13
C ASP A 103 -7.47 16.75 -15.14
N HIS A 104 -6.44 16.01 -14.75
CA HIS A 104 -5.68 15.14 -15.66
C HIS A 104 -4.85 14.06 -14.95
N ASP A 105 -4.53 13.01 -15.70
CA ASP A 105 -3.59 11.96 -15.26
C ASP A 105 -2.24 12.11 -15.95
N VAL A 106 -1.15 11.96 -15.19
CA VAL A 106 0.22 11.89 -15.73
C VAL A 106 0.84 10.55 -15.39
N VAL A 107 1.27 9.80 -16.41
CA VAL A 107 2.08 8.59 -16.18
C VAL A 107 3.50 9.00 -15.80
N VAL A 108 3.92 8.62 -14.61
CA VAL A 108 5.28 8.81 -14.10
C VAL A 108 6.10 7.54 -14.39
N SER A 109 7.19 7.69 -15.15
CA SER A 109 8.11 6.60 -15.47
C SER A 109 9.47 6.85 -14.83
N THR A 110 10.02 5.85 -14.14
CA THR A 110 11.36 5.91 -13.54
C THR A 110 12.49 5.83 -14.59
N SER A 111 12.16 5.48 -15.83
CA SER A 111 13.13 5.34 -16.94
C SER A 111 13.73 6.66 -17.44
N GLU A 112 13.27 7.82 -16.96
CA GLU A 112 13.81 9.14 -17.30
C GLU A 112 14.67 9.77 -16.20
N ILE A 113 14.87 9.09 -15.06
CA ILE A 113 15.82 9.57 -14.05
C ILE A 113 17.23 9.20 -14.50
N ASP A 114 17.79 10.02 -15.37
CA ASP A 114 19.20 10.05 -15.68
C ASP A 114 19.98 10.35 -14.39
N ARG A 115 20.52 9.32 -13.74
CA ARG A 115 21.31 9.44 -12.50
C ARG A 115 22.67 10.11 -12.72
N THR A 116 23.00 10.55 -13.93
CA THR A 116 24.27 11.22 -14.24
C THR A 116 24.29 12.72 -13.91
N THR A 117 23.20 13.33 -13.45
CA THR A 117 23.15 14.80 -13.23
C THR A 117 23.20 15.24 -11.76
N VAL A 118 23.43 14.34 -10.79
CA VAL A 118 23.67 14.73 -9.39
C VAL A 118 25.16 14.65 -9.05
N THR A 119 25.94 15.55 -9.63
CA THR A 119 27.21 16.05 -9.07
C THR A 119 27.47 17.42 -9.69
N ALA A 120 27.16 18.48 -8.94
CA ALA A 120 27.73 19.82 -9.09
C ALA A 120 27.82 20.45 -7.70
#